data_AF-A0A6A5NQ04-F1
#
_entry.id   AF-A0A6A5NQ04-F1
#
_cell.length_a   1.000
_cell.length_b   1.000
_cell.length_c   1.000
_cell.angle_alpha   90.00
_cell.angle_beta   90.00
_cell.angle_gamma   90.00
#
_symmetry.space_group_name_H-M   'P 1'
#
loop_
_entity.id
_entity.type
_entity.pdbx_description
1 polymer ?
#
loop_
_entity_poly.entity_id
_entity_poly.type
_entity_poly.pdbx_seq_one_letter_code
_entity_poly.pdbx_strand_id
1 'polypeptide(L)'
;MIGINYEDNHVATGLGNHLARPILREEWNENLTFEDGVKLLEKFMHVLLYRDRSAVNKIQISKITEEGATVFPAFSLKTHWEFSAFRNPTAGAEGSW
;
A
#
# COMPACT_ATOMS: atom_id res chain seq x y z
N MET A 1 15.48 8.63 -9.19
CA MET A 1 16.29 7.47 -9.62
C MET A 1 16.48 7.62 -11.12
N ILE A 2 17.64 8.11 -11.59
CA ILE A 2 17.88 8.40 -13.01
C ILE A 2 18.97 7.44 -13.50
N GLY A 3 18.67 6.68 -14.56
CA GLY A 3 19.65 5.79 -15.21
C GLY A 3 20.06 4.55 -14.41
N ILE A 4 19.29 4.16 -13.38
CA ILE A 4 19.60 2.99 -12.55
C ILE A 4 18.72 1.81 -12.98
N ASN A 5 19.36 0.67 -13.26
CA ASN A 5 18.73 -0.63 -13.43
C ASN A 5 19.16 -1.56 -12.29
N TYR A 6 18.23 -2.36 -11.78
CA TYR A 6 18.52 -3.40 -10.81
C TYR A 6 17.37 -4.42 -10.81
N GLU A 7 17.64 -5.57 -10.24
CA GLU A 7 16.67 -6.63 -10.02
C GLU A 7 16.43 -6.79 -8.52
N ASP A 8 15.19 -7.03 -8.14
CA ASP A 8 14.77 -7.31 -6.77
C ASP A 8 13.45 -8.11 -6.83
N ASN A 9 13.18 -8.89 -5.79
CA ASN A 9 11.95 -9.68 -5.67
C ASN A 9 10.70 -8.81 -5.52
N HIS A 10 10.88 -7.58 -5.02
CA HIS A 10 9.83 -6.59 -4.90
C HIS A 10 10.35 -5.19 -5.26
N VAL A 11 9.53 -4.39 -5.94
CA VAL A 11 9.88 -3.02 -6.34
C VAL A 11 8.72 -2.09 -6.00
N ALA A 12 9.05 -0.93 -5.45
CA ALA A 12 8.12 0.18 -5.25
C ALA A 12 8.74 1.47 -5.77
N THR A 13 7.92 2.36 -6.32
CA THR A 13 8.33 3.64 -6.90
C THR A 13 7.72 4.81 -6.13
N GLY A 14 8.20 6.03 -6.40
CA GLY A 14 7.70 7.25 -5.73
C GLY A 14 7.78 7.15 -4.21
N LEU A 15 6.73 7.61 -3.52
CA LEU A 15 6.64 7.53 -2.05
C LEU A 15 6.47 6.09 -1.55
N GLY A 16 5.99 5.17 -2.39
CA GLY A 16 5.95 3.73 -2.14
C GLY A 16 7.31 3.15 -1.80
N ASN A 17 8.39 3.68 -2.37
CA ASN A 17 9.73 3.20 -2.05
C ASN A 17 10.14 3.47 -0.59
N HIS A 18 9.52 4.44 0.07
CA HIS A 18 9.80 4.77 1.47
C HIS A 18 8.80 4.11 2.43
N LEU A 19 7.52 4.02 2.05
CA LEU A 19 6.45 3.55 2.94
C LEU A 19 6.06 2.08 2.71
N ALA A 20 6.08 1.60 1.47
CA ALA A 20 5.71 0.22 1.13
C ALA A 20 6.90 -0.74 1.22
N ARG A 21 8.11 -0.29 0.86
CA ARG A 21 9.32 -1.14 0.83
C ARG A 21 9.63 -1.83 2.19
N PRO A 22 9.48 -1.19 3.37
CA PRO A 22 9.69 -1.87 4.64
C PRO A 22 8.70 -3.02 4.88
N ILE A 23 7.42 -2.81 4.58
CA ILE A 23 6.35 -3.81 4.70
C ILE A 23 6.62 -4.99 3.75
N LEU A 24 6.99 -4.68 2.50
CA LEU A 24 7.36 -5.68 1.51
C LEU A 24 8.55 -6.53 1.99
N ARG A 25 9.59 -5.93 2.56
CA ARG A 25 10.75 -6.67 3.07
C ARG A 25 10.43 -7.57 4.26
N GLU A 26 9.45 -7.20 5.08
CA GLU A 26 9.07 -7.95 6.27
C GLU A 26 8.17 -9.14 5.95
N GLU A 27 7.24 -8.98 5.01
CA GLU A 27 6.16 -9.95 4.77
C GLU A 27 6.29 -10.74 3.46
N TRP A 28 7.10 -10.25 2.51
CA TRP A 28 7.31 -10.98 1.27
C TRP A 28 8.09 -12.29 1.52
N ASN A 29 7.69 -13.33 0.80
CA ASN A 29 8.42 -14.59 0.69
C ASN A 29 8.09 -15.27 -0.64
N GLU A 30 8.91 -16.25 -1.01
CA GLU A 30 8.83 -16.97 -2.29
C GLU A 30 7.55 -17.81 -2.47
N ASN A 31 6.86 -18.15 -1.37
CA ASN A 31 5.71 -19.04 -1.35
C ASN A 31 4.37 -18.30 -1.17
N LEU A 32 4.33 -16.99 -1.45
CA LEU A 32 3.09 -16.22 -1.38
C LEU A 32 2.05 -16.75 -2.37
N THR A 33 0.86 -17.06 -1.84
CA THR A 33 -0.32 -17.31 -2.67
C THR A 33 -0.76 -16.02 -3.36
N PHE A 34 -1.57 -16.12 -4.41
CA PHE A 34 -2.11 -14.93 -5.07
C PHE A 34 -2.95 -14.10 -4.09
N GLU A 35 -3.76 -14.76 -3.28
CA GLU A 35 -4.64 -14.15 -2.28
C GLU A 35 -3.83 -13.41 -1.21
N ASP A 36 -2.75 -14.01 -0.72
CA ASP A 36 -1.89 -13.36 0.29
C ASP A 36 -1.05 -12.24 -0.33
N GLY A 37 -0.63 -12.39 -1.59
CA GLY A 37 -0.03 -11.31 -2.36
C GLY A 37 -0.97 -10.11 -2.50
N VAL A 38 -2.25 -10.34 -2.81
CA VAL A 38 -3.26 -9.27 -2.89
C VAL A 38 -3.44 -8.59 -1.52
N LYS A 39 -3.54 -9.35 -0.43
CA LYS A 39 -3.62 -8.76 0.93
C LYS A 39 -2.40 -7.91 1.26
N LEU A 40 -1.20 -8.36 0.89
CA LEU A 40 0.04 -7.60 1.09
C LEU A 40 0.03 -6.29 0.28
N LEU A 41 -0.41 -6.35 -0.98
CA LEU A 41 -0.62 -5.15 -1.82
C LEU A 41 -1.60 -4.18 -1.16
N GLU A 42 -2.77 -4.66 -0.73
CA GLU A 42 -3.77 -3.84 -0.04
C GLU A 42 -3.20 -3.19 1.23
N LYS A 43 -2.43 -3.94 2.02
CA LYS A 43 -1.83 -3.45 3.27
C LYS A 43 -0.96 -2.22 3.06
N PHE A 44 0.01 -2.26 2.15
CA PHE A 44 0.86 -1.09 1.94
C PHE A 44 0.15 0.01 1.14
N MET A 45 -0.81 -0.33 0.28
CA MET A 45 -1.62 0.67 -0.41
C MET A 45 -2.52 1.45 0.55
N HIS A 46 -2.99 0.84 1.64
CA HIS A 46 -3.65 1.56 2.73
C HIS A 46 -2.72 2.57 3.40
N VAL A 47 -1.48 2.18 3.68
CA VAL A 47 -0.48 3.10 4.26
C VAL A 47 -0.23 4.29 3.33
N LEU A 48 -0.08 4.03 2.03
CA LEU A 48 0.05 5.10 1.04
C LEU A 48 -1.19 5.98 0.97
N LEU A 49 -2.38 5.40 0.95
CA LEU A 49 -3.63 6.16 0.94
C LEU A 49 -3.76 7.12 2.13
N TYR A 50 -3.29 6.73 3.31
CA TYR A 50 -3.36 7.58 4.51
C TYR A 50 -2.23 8.60 4.62
N ARG A 51 -1.10 8.42 3.92
CA ARG A 51 0.11 9.24 4.10
C ARG A 51 0.55 10.01 2.87
N ASP A 52 0.15 9.57 1.67
CA ASP A 52 0.42 10.24 0.41
C ASP A 52 -0.80 11.06 -0.01
N ARG A 53 -0.65 12.39 -0.06
CA ARG A 53 -1.70 13.30 -0.52
C ARG A 53 -2.16 13.03 -1.96
N SER A 54 -1.33 12.38 -2.77
CA SER A 54 -1.59 12.12 -4.19
C SER A 54 -2.19 10.75 -4.43
N ALA A 55 -2.26 9.89 -3.40
CA ALA A 55 -2.84 8.57 -3.54
C ALA A 55 -4.37 8.64 -3.68
N VAL A 56 -4.91 7.78 -4.53
CA VAL A 56 -6.35 7.60 -4.73
C VAL A 56 -6.73 6.21 -4.22
N ASN A 57 -7.90 6.08 -3.61
CA ASN A 57 -8.35 4.82 -3.01
C ASN A 57 -8.78 3.76 -4.03
N LYS A 58 -8.84 4.09 -5.32
CA LYS A 58 -9.22 3.18 -6.40
C LYS A 58 -7.96 2.63 -7.05
N ILE A 59 -7.74 1.32 -6.93
CA ILE A 59 -6.55 0.64 -7.41
C ILE A 59 -6.91 -0.51 -8.35
N GLN A 60 -5.93 -0.94 -9.14
CA GLN A 60 -6.05 -2.06 -10.06
C GLN A 60 -4.84 -2.99 -9.86
N ILE A 61 -5.09 -4.29 -9.92
CA ILE A 61 -4.06 -5.33 -9.77
C ILE A 61 -3.96 -6.10 -11.08
N SER A 62 -2.73 -6.47 -11.43
CA SER A 62 -2.42 -7.34 -12.56
C SER A 62 -1.57 -8.51 -12.07
N LYS A 63 -1.89 -9.73 -12.52
CA LYS A 63 -1.12 -10.95 -12.27
C LYS A 63 -0.44 -11.37 -13.55
N ILE A 64 0.85 -11.67 -13.48
CA ILE A 64 1.64 -12.15 -14.61
C ILE A 64 2.12 -13.56 -14.27
N THR A 65 1.89 -14.49 -15.18
CA THR A 65 2.33 -15.89 -15.09
C THR A 65 2.81 -16.37 -16.46
N GLU A 66 3.25 -17.61 -16.57
CA GLU A 66 3.61 -18.24 -17.85
C GLU A 66 2.44 -18.27 -18.85
N GLU A 67 1.19 -18.31 -18.36
CA GLU A 67 -0.03 -18.27 -19.18
C GLU A 67 -0.32 -16.87 -19.76
N GLY A 68 0.40 -15.84 -19.28
CA GLY A 68 0.26 -14.45 -19.69
C GLY A 68 -0.13 -13.50 -18.56
N ALA A 69 -0.59 -12.32 -18.95
CA ALA A 69 -0.99 -11.25 -18.03
C ALA A 69 -2.51 -11.17 -17.90
N THR A 70 -3.01 -11.21 -16.66
CA THR A 70 -4.42 -11.00 -16.33
C THR A 70 -4.57 -9.71 -15.55
N VAL A 71 -5.42 -8.82 -16.03
CA VAL A 71 -5.74 -7.54 -15.37
C VAL A 71 -7.11 -7.67 -14.71
N PHE A 72 -7.15 -7.43 -13.40
CA PHE A 72 -8.40 -7.52 -12.64
C PHE A 72 -9.17 -6.18 -12.69
N PRO A 73 -10.50 -6.18 -12.48
CA PRO A 73 -11.27 -4.95 -12.37
C PRO A 73 -10.74 -4.05 -11.24
N ALA A 74 -10.78 -2.74 -11.44
CA ALA A 74 -10.39 -1.80 -10.40
C ALA A 74 -11.36 -1.86 -9.21
N PHE A 75 -10.82 -1.77 -8.00
CA PHE A 75 -11.58 -1.80 -6.75
C PHE A 75 -11.15 -0.67 -5.82
N SER A 76 -11.98 -0.40 -4.82
CA SER A 76 -11.72 0.66 -3.85
C SER A 76 -11.27 0.07 -2.53
N LEU A 77 -10.17 0.60 -1.99
CA LEU A 77 -9.67 0.29 -0.66
C LEU A 77 -10.65 0.79 0.42
N LYS A 78 -11.01 -0.08 1.36
CA LYS A 78 -11.89 0.26 2.48
C LYS A 78 -11.11 1.06 3.53
N THR A 79 -11.51 2.30 3.81
CA THR A 79 -10.86 3.11 4.83
C THR A 79 -11.58 3.01 6.18
N HIS A 80 -10.82 3.21 7.26
CA HIS A 80 -11.32 3.16 8.64
C HIS A 80 -10.83 4.38 9.41
N TRP A 81 -11.77 5.23 9.86
CA TRP A 81 -11.48 6.48 10.55
C TRP A 81 -12.11 6.54 11.96
N GLU A 82 -12.59 5.41 12.49
CA GLU A 82 -13.36 5.39 13.75
C GLU A 82 -12.50 5.26 15.01
N PHE A 83 -11.19 5.52 14.91
CA PHE A 83 -10.30 5.49 16.06
C PHE A 83 -10.77 6.50 17.13
N SER A 84 -10.76 6.09 18.40
CA SER A 84 -11.20 6.93 19.52
C SER A 84 -10.48 8.28 19.56
N ALA A 85 -9.19 8.30 19.22
CA ALA A 85 -8.36 9.50 19.11
C ALA A 85 -8.88 10.54 18.10
N PHE A 86 -9.66 10.13 17.09
CA PHE A 86 -10.24 11.03 16.09
C PHE A 86 -11.61 11.58 16.48
N ARG A 87 -12.28 11.02 17.51
CA ARG A 87 -13.62 11.45 17.92
C ARG A 87 -13.62 12.79 18.66
N ASN A 88 -12.59 13.04 19.47
CA ASN A 88 -12.38 14.32 20.17
C ASN A 88 -10.88 14.66 20.20
N PRO A 89 -10.30 15.10 19.07
CA PRO A 89 -8.85 15.25 18.94
C PRO A 89 -8.26 16.32 19.86
N THR A 90 -9.08 17.25 20.37
CA THR A 90 -8.67 18.33 21.27
C THR A 90 -8.64 17.91 22.74
N ALA A 91 -9.19 16.74 23.10
CA ALA A 91 -9.25 16.27 24.49
C ALA A 91 -7.88 16.14 25.17
N GLY A 92 -6.82 15.87 24.41
CA GLY A 92 -5.45 15.75 24.91
C GLY A 92 -4.55 16.95 24.62
N ALA A 93 -5.08 18.00 24.00
CA ALA A 93 -4.31 19.17 23.57
C ALA A 93 -4.85 20.43 24.28
N GLU A 94 -4.57 20.55 25.59
CA GLU A 94 -4.87 21.79 26.32
C GLU A 94 -4.19 22.99 25.63
N GLY A 95 -5.00 23.95 25.17
CA GLY A 95 -4.52 25.15 24.46
C GLY A 95 -4.55 25.07 22.93
N SER A 96 -5.02 23.98 22.32
CA SER A 96 -5.39 23.99 20.91
C SER A 96 -6.73 24.70 20.72
N TRP A 97 -6.74 25.81 19.97
CA TRP A 97 -7.95 26.52 19.51
C TRP A 97 -8.65 25.80 18.36
#